data_AF-A0A497SFN8-F1
#
_entry.id   AF-A0A497SFN8-F1
#
_cell.length_a   1.000
_cell.length_b   1.000
_cell.length_c   1.000
_cell.angle_alpha   90.00
_cell.angle_beta   90.00
_cell.angle_gamma   90.00
#
_symmetry.space_group_name_H-M   'P 1'
#
loop_
_entity.id
_entity.type
_entity.pdbx_description
1 polymer ?
#
loop_
_entity_poly.entity_id
_entity_poly.type
_entity_poly.pdbx_seq_one_letter_code
_entity_poly.pdbx_strand_id
1 'polypeptide(L)' 'MKLIRELGKYKRYGIGLKEEADKSELKEIAMFLFRTNQEILKPIDPNNPEARWVEKDKVADLLNYRKDKEFFLGIIDKL' A
#
# COMPACT_ATOMS: atom_id res chain seq x y z
N MET A 1 11.40 14.85 -2.68
CA MET A 1 11.20 13.39 -2.78
C MET A 1 12.06 12.84 -3.92
N LYS A 2 12.68 11.67 -3.75
CA LYS A 2 13.52 11.01 -4.77
C LYS A 2 13.08 9.56 -4.98
N LEU A 3 12.87 9.16 -6.23
CA LEU A 3 12.62 7.76 -6.58
C LEU A 3 13.89 6.94 -6.34
N ILE A 4 13.75 5.81 -5.63
CA ILE A 4 14.83 4.85 -5.40
C ILE A 4 14.74 3.72 -6.42
N ARG A 5 13.57 3.08 -6.52
CA ARG A 5 13.31 1.96 -7.45
C ARG A 5 11.84 1.57 -7.51
N GLU A 6 11.49 0.75 -8.48
CA GLU A 6 10.26 -0.03 -8.47
C GLU A 6 10.37 -1.21 -7.50
N LEU A 7 9.27 -1.56 -6.83
CA LEU A 7 9.18 -2.70 -5.91
C LEU A 7 8.43 -3.89 -6.52
N GLY A 8 7.79 -3.68 -7.67
CA GLY A 8 7.05 -4.70 -8.41
C GLY A 8 5.58 -4.36 -8.56
N LYS A 9 4.83 -5.33 -9.11
CA LYS A 9 3.40 -5.22 -9.37
C LYS A 9 2.67 -6.42 -8.82
N TYR A 10 1.42 -6.24 -8.42
CA TYR A 10 0.52 -7.34 -8.07
C TYR A 10 -0.90 -7.00 -8.51
N LYS A 11 -1.75 -8.03 -8.58
CA LYS A 11 -3.14 -7.90 -8.99
C LYS A 11 -4.08 -8.28 -7.88
N ARG A 12 -5.07 -7.44 -7.61
CA ARG A 12 -6.18 -7.76 -6.71
C ARG A 12 -7.49 -7.15 -7.21
N TYR A 13 -8.57 -7.75 -6.77
CA TYR A 13 -9.90 -7.23 -7.01
C TYR A 13 -10.15 -5.97 -6.16
N GLY A 14 -11.18 -5.21 -6.57
CA GLY A 14 -11.67 -4.05 -5.84
C GLY A 14 -12.04 -4.36 -4.39
N ILE A 15 -12.04 -3.31 -3.58
CA ILE A 15 -12.47 -3.36 -2.19
C ILE A 15 -14.00 -3.29 -2.20
N GLY A 16 -14.66 -4.43 -1.95
CA GLY A 16 -16.10 -4.46 -1.76
C GLY A 16 -16.51 -3.82 -0.43
N LEU A 17 -17.76 -3.42 -0.31
CA LEU A 17 -18.36 -2.91 0.94
C LEU A 17 -18.47 -3.99 2.05
N LYS A 18 -18.14 -5.25 1.75
CA LYS A 18 -18.11 -6.39 2.66
C LYS A 18 -16.75 -7.11 2.51
N GLU A 19 -16.40 -7.99 3.46
CA GLU A 19 -15.16 -8.81 3.44
C GLU A 19 -14.98 -9.70 2.19
N GLU A 20 -15.98 -9.73 1.31
CA GLU A 20 -15.91 -10.37 0.00
C GLU A 20 -15.31 -9.40 -1.04
N ALA A 21 -14.27 -9.85 -1.73
CA ALA A 21 -13.64 -9.09 -2.80
C ALA A 21 -14.66 -8.67 -3.86
N ASP A 22 -14.68 -7.39 -4.22
CA ASP A 22 -15.50 -6.92 -5.33
C ASP A 22 -14.88 -7.38 -6.65
N LYS A 23 -15.40 -8.48 -7.18
CA LYS A 23 -14.92 -9.10 -8.41
C LYS A 23 -15.31 -8.32 -9.67
N SER A 24 -16.00 -7.19 -9.57
CA SER A 24 -16.38 -6.36 -10.71
C SER A 24 -15.18 -5.71 -11.40
N GLU A 25 -14.09 -5.45 -10.65
CA GLU A 25 -12.90 -4.78 -11.16
C GLU A 25 -11.62 -5.47 -10.68
N LEU A 26 -10.78 -5.92 -11.62
CA LEU A 26 -9.43 -6.40 -11.34
C LEU A 26 -8.43 -5.26 -11.53
N LYS A 27 -7.74 -4.87 -10.45
CA LYS A 27 -6.70 -3.83 -10.45
C LYS A 27 -5.32 -4.45 -10.58
N GLU A 28 -4.48 -3.85 -11.42
CA GLU A 28 -3.02 -4.03 -11.37
C GLU A 28 -2.43 -2.84 -10.60
N ILE A 29 -1.69 -3.12 -9.53
CA ILE A 29 -1.12 -2.12 -8.64
C ILE A 29 0.40 -2.20 -8.77
N ALA A 30 1.03 -1.09 -9.13
CA ALA A 30 2.48 -0.95 -9.23
C ALA A 30 3.02 -0.16 -8.04
N MET A 31 4.04 -0.69 -7.38
CA MET A 31 4.62 -0.10 -6.17
C MET A 31 6.02 0.44 -6.43
N PHE A 32 6.30 1.62 -5.86
CA PHE A 32 7.55 2.35 -6.03
C PHE A 32 8.07 2.79 -4.67
N LEU A 33 9.39 2.70 -4.47
CA LEU A 33 10.06 3.16 -3.25
C LEU A 33 10.61 4.56 -3.45
N PHE A 34 10.22 5.49 -2.59
CA PHE A 34 10.73 6.85 -2.57
C PHE A 34 11.42 7.16 -1.24
N ARG A 35 12.44 8.03 -1.30
CA ARG A 35 13.03 8.67 -0.12
C ARG A 35 12.54 10.11 -0.02
N THR A 36 12.13 10.51 1.18
CA THR A 36 11.71 11.88 1.48
C THR A 36 12.23 12.30 2.86
N ASN A 37 12.34 13.61 3.06
CA ASN A 37 12.61 14.26 4.35
C ASN A 37 11.36 14.98 4.90
N GLN A 38 10.21 14.79 4.26
CA GLN A 38 8.95 15.36 4.73
C GLN A 38 8.41 14.53 5.89
N GLU A 39 8.26 15.14 7.06
CA GLU A 39 7.76 14.45 8.26
C GLU A 39 6.27 14.71 8.47
N ILE A 40 5.78 15.89 8.07
CA ILE A 40 4.37 16.30 8.25
C ILE A 40 3.53 15.74 7.10
N LEU A 41 2.56 14.87 7.45
CA LEU A 41 1.60 14.30 6.52
C LEU A 41 0.36 15.18 6.43
N LYS A 42 -0.11 15.45 5.21
CA LYS A 42 -1.30 16.25 4.92
C LYS A 42 -2.11 15.58 3.79
N PRO A 43 -2.85 14.49 4.07
CA PRO A 43 -3.72 13.87 3.07
C PRO A 43 -4.78 14.87 2.59
N ILE A 44 -4.99 14.92 1.28
CA ILE A 44 -5.97 15.83 0.63
C ILE A 44 -7.12 15.07 -0.04
N ASP A 45 -6.98 13.75 -0.20
CA ASP A 45 -8.03 12.91 -0.77
C ASP A 45 -9.10 12.64 0.29
N PRO A 46 -10.35 13.09 0.09
CA PRO A 46 -11.42 12.87 1.06
C PRO A 46 -11.75 11.39 1.28
N ASN A 47 -11.43 10.51 0.33
CA ASN A 47 -11.63 9.06 0.47
C ASN A 47 -10.50 8.38 1.25
N ASN A 48 -9.35 9.05 1.40
CA ASN A 48 -8.20 8.59 2.15
C ASN A 48 -7.73 9.69 3.10
N PRO A 49 -8.54 10.03 4.12
CA PRO A 49 -8.34 11.22 4.96
C PRO A 49 -7.19 11.07 5.96
N GLU A 50 -6.59 9.89 6.06
CA GLU A 50 -5.54 9.57 7.03
C GLU A 50 -4.27 9.07 6.33
N ALA A 51 -3.13 9.59 6.79
CA ALA A 51 -1.81 9.10 6.42
C ALA A 51 -0.94 9.05 7.69
N ARG A 52 -0.14 7.99 7.83
CA ARG A 52 0.72 7.77 9.00
C ARG A 52 2.11 7.33 8.56
N TRP A 53 3.14 7.75 9.29
CA TRP A 53 4.45 7.10 9.26
C TRP A 53 4.38 5.85 10.14
N VAL A 54 4.85 4.72 9.61
CA VAL A 54 4.77 3.42 10.29
C VAL A 54 6.12 2.72 10.11
N GLU A 55 6.62 2.12 11.20
CA GLU A 55 7.78 1.23 11.14
C GLU A 55 7.49 0.04 10.22
N LYS A 56 8.46 -0.35 9.39
CA LYS A 56 8.20 -1.30 8.30
C LYS A 56 7.69 -2.67 8.78
N ASP A 57 8.11 -3.09 9.96
CA ASP A 57 7.70 -4.34 10.61
C ASP A 57 6.23 -4.34 11.05
N LYS A 58 5.64 -3.17 11.29
CA LYS A 58 4.24 -3.01 11.72
C LYS A 58 3.25 -2.80 10.57
N VAL A 59 3.73 -2.62 9.34
CA VAL A 59 2.85 -2.31 8.19
C VAL A 59 1.89 -3.45 7.89
N ALA A 60 2.36 -4.70 7.92
CA ALA A 60 1.54 -5.87 7.58
C ALA A 60 0.31 -6.03 8.51
N ASP A 61 0.42 -5.59 9.77
CA ASP A 61 -0.66 -5.64 10.75
C ASP A 61 -1.77 -4.63 10.46
N LEU A 62 -1.44 -3.52 9.80
CA LEU A 62 -2.38 -2.44 9.46
C LEU A 62 -3.10 -2.65 8.12
N LEU A 63 -2.56 -3.50 7.25
CA LEU A 63 -3.20 -3.81 5.97
C LEU A 63 -4.45 -4.66 6.22
N ASN A 64 -5.54 -4.39 5.52
CA ASN A 64 -6.76 -5.20 5.65
C ASN A 64 -6.82 -6.34 4.61
N TYR A 65 -6.20 -6.15 3.44
CA TYR A 65 -6.29 -7.09 2.34
C TYR A 65 -5.15 -8.09 2.36
N ARG A 66 -5.52 -9.37 2.30
CA ARG A 66 -4.56 -10.49 2.24
C ARG A 66 -3.52 -10.31 1.14
N LYS A 67 -3.92 -9.90 -0.08
CA LYS A 67 -2.98 -9.70 -1.20
C LYS A 67 -2.01 -8.54 -0.97
N ASP A 68 -2.46 -7.48 -0.30
CA ASP A 68 -1.61 -6.33 0.02
C ASP A 68 -0.57 -6.76 1.08
N LYS A 69 -0.99 -7.55 2.08
CA LYS A 69 -0.09 -8.17 3.07
C LYS A 69 0.93 -9.09 2.41
N GLU A 70 0.47 -10.03 1.58
CA GLU A 70 1.32 -10.99 0.88
C GLU A 70 2.37 -10.29 0.02
N PHE A 71 1.97 -9.26 -0.73
CA PHE A 71 2.90 -8.47 -1.52
C PHE A 71 3.92 -7.76 -0.63
N PHE A 72 3.46 -7.05 0.40
CA PHE A 72 4.35 -6.29 1.30
C PHE A 72 5.36 -7.20 2.02
N LEU A 73 4.91 -8.32 2.58
CA LEU A 73 5.77 -9.30 3.24
C LEU A 73 6.82 -9.88 2.27
N GLY A 74 6.48 -10.07 0.99
CA GLY A 74 7.42 -10.52 -0.03
C GLY A 74 8.49 -9.49 -0.44
N ILE A 75 8.36 -8.23 -0.01
CA ILE A 75 9.31 -7.16 -0.33
C ILE A 75 9.94 -6.48 0.89
N ILE A 76 9.54 -6.82 2.12
CA ILE A 76 9.95 -6.08 3.33
C ILE A 76 11.48 -6.05 3.55
N ASP A 77 12.18 -7.12 3.17
CA ASP A 77 13.65 -7.21 3.24
C ASP A 77 14.35 -6.34 2.18
N LYS A 78 13.58 -5.85 1.20
CA LYS A 78 14.02 -4.92 0.15
C LYS A 78 13.65 -3.47 0.48
N LEU A 79 13.14 -3.17 1.67
CA LEU A 79 12.82 -1.80 2.10
C LEU A 79 13.92 -1.22 2.98
#